data_AF-A0A286BTA1-F1
#
_entry.id   AF-A0A286BTA1-F1
#
_cell.length_a   1.000
_cell.length_b   1.000
_cell.length_c   1.000
_cell.angle_alpha   90.00
_cell.angle_beta   90.00
_cell.angle_gamma   90.00
#
_symmetry.space_group_name_H-M   'P 1'
#
loop_
_entity.id
_entity.type
_entity.pdbx_description
1 polymer ?
#
loop_
_entity_poly.entity_id
_entity_poly.type
_entity_poly.pdbx_seq_one_letter_code
_entity_poly.pdbx_strand_id
1 'polypeptide(L)'
;MKLLFSILLLFCSNAFANECITKTDVDFLKKVFISNDKNGLIALASNGVKDNIINDEVFKNKSITLKGLSEITYAWGRKRNDGSPFHLSLKFPEQKLCVWRVTFTLPKKIREQCDDDGAYGYFINFIKIGNSLKLSDFTSLFVALDDGTLACSSANEFMMQKNYE
;
A
#
# COMPACT_ATOMS: atom_id res chain seq x y z
N MET A 1 -23.04 -7.76 -48.78
CA MET A 1 -22.26 -8.39 -47.69
C MET A 1 -21.11 -7.48 -47.26
N LYS A 2 -21.41 -6.33 -46.62
CA LYS A 2 -20.39 -5.34 -46.17
C LYS A 2 -20.77 -4.64 -44.85
N LEU A 3 -21.78 -5.16 -44.12
CA LEU A 3 -22.35 -4.49 -42.95
C LEU A 3 -22.27 -5.32 -41.65
N LEU A 4 -21.42 -6.35 -41.60
CA LEU A 4 -21.31 -7.24 -40.44
C LEU A 4 -19.95 -7.17 -39.72
N PHE A 5 -18.97 -6.41 -40.25
CA PHE A 5 -17.64 -6.33 -39.64
C PHE A 5 -17.45 -5.16 -38.67
N SER A 6 -18.36 -4.18 -38.62
CA SER A 6 -18.18 -2.98 -37.80
C SER A 6 -18.71 -3.11 -36.36
N ILE A 7 -19.43 -4.19 -36.01
CA ILE A 7 -20.02 -4.36 -34.68
C ILE A 7 -19.10 -5.17 -33.73
N LEU A 8 -18.11 -5.90 -34.27
CA LEU A 8 -17.24 -6.75 -33.44
C LEU A 8 -16.05 -6.01 -32.78
N LEU A 9 -15.77 -4.76 -33.14
CA LEU A 9 -14.64 -4.00 -32.58
C LEU A 9 -14.99 -3.16 -31.34
N LEU A 10 -16.25 -3.18 -30.89
CA LEU A 10 -16.70 -2.43 -29.71
C LEU A 10 -16.64 -3.21 -28.38
N PHE A 11 -16.21 -4.47 -28.39
CA PHE A 11 -16.20 -5.33 -27.20
C PHE A 11 -14.84 -5.57 -26.54
N CYS A 12 -13.76 -4.92 -26.99
CA CYS A 12 -12.42 -5.14 -26.41
C CYS A 12 -11.95 -4.08 -25.39
N SER A 13 -12.78 -3.10 -24.99
CA SER A 13 -12.35 -2.00 -24.13
C SER A 13 -12.68 -2.14 -22.64
N ASN A 14 -13.41 -3.16 -22.20
CA ASN A 14 -13.87 -3.26 -20.79
C ASN A 14 -13.06 -4.23 -19.90
N ALA A 15 -12.07 -4.95 -20.44
CA ALA A 15 -11.32 -5.94 -19.65
C ALA A 15 -10.26 -5.34 -18.69
N PHE A 16 -9.99 -4.03 -18.74
CA PHE A 16 -8.97 -3.39 -17.90
C PHE A 16 -9.54 -2.40 -16.87
N ALA A 17 -10.85 -2.16 -16.84
CA ALA A 17 -11.44 -1.14 -15.97
C ALA A 17 -11.56 -1.56 -14.49
N ASN A 18 -11.56 -2.86 -14.18
CA ASN A 18 -11.86 -3.34 -12.83
C ASN A 18 -10.66 -3.43 -11.87
N GLU A 19 -9.42 -3.29 -12.34
CA GLU A 19 -8.22 -3.48 -11.48
C GLU A 19 -7.57 -2.17 -11.00
N CYS A 20 -8.19 -1.02 -11.28
CA CYS A 20 -7.67 0.28 -10.85
C CYS A 20 -8.15 0.63 -9.43
N ILE A 21 -7.21 1.07 -8.59
CA ILE A 21 -7.49 1.63 -7.27
C ILE A 21 -8.06 3.04 -7.45
N THR A 22 -9.20 3.28 -6.81
CA THR A 22 -9.91 4.57 -6.84
C THR A 22 -9.57 5.43 -5.63
N LYS A 23 -9.95 6.72 -5.66
CA LYS A 23 -9.85 7.60 -4.47
C LYS A 23 -10.65 7.04 -3.28
N THR A 24 -11.83 6.47 -3.55
CA THR A 24 -12.66 5.85 -2.52
C THR A 24 -11.96 4.65 -1.86
N ASP A 25 -11.28 3.81 -2.65
CA ASP A 25 -10.47 2.70 -2.12
C ASP A 25 -9.35 3.23 -1.21
N VAL A 26 -8.67 4.31 -1.63
CA VAL A 26 -7.60 4.96 -0.84
C VAL A 26 -8.15 5.55 0.45
N ASP A 27 -9.30 6.22 0.42
CA ASP A 27 -9.91 6.80 1.61
C ASP A 27 -10.39 5.74 2.59
N PHE A 28 -10.83 4.58 2.09
CA PHE A 28 -11.07 3.40 2.92
C PHE A 28 -9.78 2.91 3.59
N LEU A 29 -8.68 2.75 2.84
CA LEU A 29 -7.40 2.34 3.42
C LEU A 29 -6.91 3.33 4.47
N LYS A 30 -6.96 4.64 4.21
CA LYS A 30 -6.58 5.66 5.20
C LYS A 30 -7.33 5.47 6.52
N LYS A 31 -8.63 5.14 6.48
CA LYS A 31 -9.41 4.87 7.69
C LYS A 31 -8.86 3.65 8.45
N VAL A 32 -8.56 2.55 7.76
CA VAL A 32 -7.95 1.35 8.37
C VAL A 32 -6.66 1.69 9.13
N PHE A 33 -5.79 2.52 8.53
CA PHE A 33 -4.54 2.93 9.17
C PHE A 33 -4.74 3.89 10.34
N ILE A 34 -5.60 4.90 10.18
CA ILE A 34 -5.92 5.88 11.23
C ILE A 34 -6.58 5.22 12.45
N SER A 35 -7.48 4.26 12.22
CA SER A 35 -8.16 3.51 13.29
C SER A 35 -7.31 2.38 13.86
N ASN A 36 -6.07 2.19 13.38
CA ASN A 36 -5.20 1.09 13.76
C ASN A 36 -5.88 -0.30 13.60
N ASP A 37 -6.71 -0.48 12.57
CA ASP A 37 -7.48 -1.71 12.35
C ASP A 37 -6.60 -2.81 11.71
N LYS A 38 -5.78 -3.43 12.56
CA LYS A 38 -4.89 -4.53 12.19
C LYS A 38 -5.66 -5.75 11.66
N ASN A 39 -6.84 -6.05 12.20
CA ASN A 39 -7.64 -7.19 11.75
C ASN A 39 -8.26 -6.94 10.38
N GLY A 40 -8.77 -5.73 10.13
CA GLY A 40 -9.24 -5.31 8.81
C GLY A 40 -8.12 -5.37 7.78
N LEU A 41 -6.90 -4.98 8.14
CA LEU A 41 -5.74 -5.10 7.28
C LEU A 41 -5.41 -6.57 6.93
N ILE A 42 -5.39 -7.47 7.92
CA ILE A 42 -5.21 -8.92 7.70
C ILE A 42 -6.33 -9.47 6.79
N ALA A 43 -7.57 -9.01 6.95
CA ALA A 43 -8.69 -9.44 6.13
C ALA A 43 -8.53 -9.04 4.64
N LEU A 44 -7.79 -7.95 4.37
CA LEU A 44 -7.44 -7.53 3.02
C LEU A 44 -6.26 -8.33 2.44
N ALA A 45 -5.50 -9.08 3.25
CA ALA A 45 -4.33 -9.82 2.78
C ALA A 45 -4.68 -10.89 1.74
N SER A 46 -3.91 -10.89 0.65
CA SER A 46 -3.91 -11.99 -0.31
C SER A 46 -3.43 -13.27 0.37
N ASN A 47 -3.90 -14.43 -0.09
CA ASN A 47 -3.57 -15.73 0.53
C ASN A 47 -2.05 -15.92 0.71
N GLY A 48 -1.24 -15.54 -0.28
CA GLY A 48 0.23 -15.66 -0.21
C GLY A 48 0.93 -14.71 0.76
N VAL A 49 0.22 -13.74 1.34
CA VAL A 49 0.78 -12.74 2.28
C VAL A 49 0.18 -12.88 3.68
N LYS A 50 -0.98 -13.51 3.80
CA LYS A 50 -1.78 -13.55 5.02
C LYS A 50 -1.00 -14.16 6.20
N ASP A 51 -0.34 -15.28 5.99
CA ASP A 51 0.43 -15.92 7.05
C ASP A 51 1.66 -15.09 7.45
N ASN A 52 2.29 -14.40 6.50
CA ASN A 52 3.44 -13.54 6.77
C ASN A 52 3.02 -12.35 7.65
N ILE A 53 1.94 -11.65 7.30
CA ILE A 53 1.52 -10.46 8.06
C ILE A 53 0.96 -10.81 9.45
N ILE A 54 0.28 -11.95 9.58
CA ILE A 54 -0.17 -12.45 10.89
C ILE A 54 1.03 -12.75 11.79
N ASN A 55 2.12 -13.24 11.21
CA ASN A 55 3.28 -13.68 11.96
C ASN A 55 4.36 -12.61 12.19
N ASP A 56 4.29 -11.50 11.48
CA ASP A 56 5.23 -10.38 11.57
C ASP A 56 5.29 -9.77 12.97
N GLU A 57 6.51 -9.54 13.47
CA GLU A 57 6.78 -9.07 14.83
C GLU A 57 6.26 -7.65 15.07
N VAL A 58 6.39 -6.77 14.07
CA VAL A 58 5.90 -5.39 14.12
C VAL A 58 4.38 -5.40 14.16
N PHE A 59 3.75 -6.31 13.40
CA PHE A 59 2.31 -6.46 13.37
C PHE A 59 1.74 -7.03 14.67
N LYS A 60 2.40 -8.04 15.24
CA LYS A 60 2.06 -8.64 16.55
C LYS A 60 2.24 -7.68 17.72
N ASN A 61 3.15 -6.72 17.60
CA ASN A 61 3.42 -5.74 18.65
C ASN A 61 2.23 -4.78 18.83
N LYS A 62 1.57 -4.86 20.00
CA LYS A 62 0.38 -4.05 20.32
C LYS A 62 0.70 -2.57 20.53
N SER A 63 1.94 -2.23 20.89
CA SER A 63 2.40 -0.86 21.09
C SER A 63 2.58 -0.14 19.75
N ILE A 64 2.82 -0.88 18.66
CA ILE A 64 2.98 -0.32 17.32
C ILE A 64 1.62 -0.04 16.69
N THR A 65 1.44 1.21 16.26
CA THR A 65 0.24 1.69 15.58
C THR A 65 0.48 1.85 14.09
N LEU A 66 -0.53 1.54 13.27
CA LEU A 66 -0.50 1.75 11.82
C LEU A 66 -0.57 3.22 11.42
N LYS A 67 -1.05 4.10 12.32
CA LYS A 67 -1.23 5.53 12.05
C LYS A 67 0.06 6.23 11.61
N GLY A 68 1.21 5.72 12.06
CA GLY A 68 2.52 6.21 11.64
C GLY A 68 2.83 5.95 10.16
N LEU A 69 2.19 4.97 9.51
CA LEU A 69 2.35 4.72 8.08
C LEU A 69 1.42 5.64 7.28
N SER A 70 1.75 6.94 7.23
CA SER A 70 0.88 7.99 6.72
C SER A 70 1.29 8.55 5.34
N GLU A 71 2.50 8.26 4.88
CA GLU A 71 2.93 8.64 3.54
C GLU A 71 2.40 7.62 2.53
N ILE A 72 1.71 8.11 1.50
CA ILE A 72 1.03 7.28 0.52
C ILE A 72 1.63 7.55 -0.85
N THR A 73 2.14 6.51 -1.49
CA THR A 73 2.62 6.57 -2.88
C THR A 73 1.66 5.83 -3.80
N TYR A 74 1.34 6.47 -4.93
CA TYR A 74 0.48 5.92 -5.99
C TYR A 74 1.33 5.55 -7.19
N ALA A 75 1.14 4.34 -7.73
CA ALA A 75 1.84 3.88 -8.92
C ALA A 75 0.87 3.64 -10.09
N TRP A 76 1.24 4.16 -11.26
CA TRP A 76 0.57 3.93 -12.55
C TRP A 76 1.61 3.82 -13.68
N GLY A 77 1.17 3.51 -14.90
CA GLY A 77 2.07 3.04 -15.98
C GLY A 77 2.16 1.51 -15.98
N ARG A 78 3.04 0.87 -16.75
CA ARG A 78 3.00 -0.61 -16.87
C ARG A 78 3.83 -1.42 -15.89
N LYS A 79 3.30 -2.62 -15.66
CA LYS A 79 3.91 -3.87 -15.14
C LYS A 79 4.30 -4.84 -16.30
N ARG A 80 4.63 -4.35 -17.50
CA ARG A 80 4.89 -5.15 -18.73
C ARG A 80 6.06 -4.61 -19.56
N ASN A 81 6.73 -5.51 -20.30
CA ASN A 81 8.02 -5.35 -21.01
C ASN A 81 8.06 -4.39 -22.24
N ASP A 82 7.04 -3.56 -22.49
CA ASP A 82 6.93 -2.76 -23.73
C ASP A 82 7.42 -1.31 -23.61
N GLY A 83 8.08 -0.94 -22.51
CA GLY A 83 8.81 0.32 -22.40
C GLY A 83 8.00 1.58 -22.09
N SER A 84 6.71 1.49 -21.73
CA SER A 84 5.98 2.66 -21.21
C SER A 84 6.47 3.06 -19.80
N PRO A 85 6.58 4.36 -19.47
CA PRO A 85 7.20 4.83 -18.23
C PRO A 85 6.45 4.40 -16.95
N PHE A 86 7.22 4.04 -15.93
CA PHE A 86 6.76 3.81 -14.57
C PHE A 86 6.66 5.15 -13.84
N HIS A 87 5.52 5.40 -13.21
CA HIS A 87 5.28 6.65 -12.48
C HIS A 87 4.96 6.38 -11.01
N LEU A 88 5.56 7.18 -10.13
CA LEU A 88 5.26 7.25 -8.70
C LEU A 88 4.93 8.70 -8.34
N SER A 89 3.95 8.87 -7.46
CA SER A 89 3.60 10.19 -6.93
C SER A 89 3.06 10.09 -5.51
N LEU A 90 3.27 11.14 -4.73
CA LEU A 90 2.67 11.34 -3.41
C LEU A 90 1.25 11.94 -3.50
N LYS A 91 0.81 12.33 -4.71
CA LYS A 91 -0.52 12.85 -4.98
C LYS A 91 -1.27 11.89 -5.89
N PHE A 92 -2.52 11.58 -5.53
CA PHE A 92 -3.38 10.77 -6.38
C PHE A 92 -3.57 11.50 -7.72
N PRO A 93 -3.38 10.84 -8.87
CA PRO A 93 -3.44 11.49 -10.16
C PRO A 93 -4.83 12.11 -10.41
N GLU A 94 -4.86 13.37 -10.85
CA GLU A 94 -6.10 14.09 -11.16
C GLU A 94 -6.73 13.63 -12.49
N GLN A 95 -5.87 13.23 -13.43
CA GLN A 95 -6.29 12.63 -14.69
C GLN A 95 -6.84 11.21 -14.45
N LYS A 96 -7.72 10.72 -15.36
CA LYS A 96 -8.27 9.36 -15.31
C LYS A 96 -7.21 8.29 -15.65
N LEU A 97 -6.21 8.16 -14.79
CA LEU A 97 -5.11 7.19 -14.89
C LEU A 97 -5.42 5.98 -13.99
N CYS A 98 -5.10 4.78 -14.48
CA CYS A 98 -5.27 3.56 -13.71
C CYS A 98 -4.12 3.41 -12.69
N VAL A 99 -4.40 3.72 -11.43
CA VAL A 99 -3.49 3.42 -10.32
C VAL A 99 -3.58 1.93 -10.03
N TRP A 100 -2.51 1.17 -10.26
CA TRP A 100 -2.49 -0.28 -10.05
C TRP A 100 -1.86 -0.70 -8.72
N ARG A 101 -1.14 0.22 -8.04
CA ARG A 101 -0.63 0.00 -6.69
C ARG A 101 -0.70 1.25 -5.84
N VAL A 102 -1.04 1.05 -4.57
CA VAL A 102 -0.93 2.06 -3.50
C VAL A 102 -0.04 1.50 -2.41
N THR A 103 0.91 2.30 -1.95
CA THR A 103 1.88 1.90 -0.92
C THR A 103 1.77 2.85 0.26
N PHE A 104 1.59 2.31 1.46
CA PHE A 104 1.65 3.06 2.73
C PHE A 104 3.02 2.87 3.38
N THR A 105 3.66 3.96 3.78
CA THR A 105 4.99 3.97 4.38
C THR A 105 5.08 4.99 5.53
N LEU A 106 6.14 4.89 6.33
CA LEU A 106 6.56 6.00 7.18
C LEU A 106 6.84 7.26 6.33
N PRO A 107 6.59 8.47 6.86
CA PRO A 107 7.03 9.71 6.23
C PRO A 107 8.52 9.67 5.94
N LYS A 108 8.91 10.18 4.75
CA LYS A 108 10.30 10.20 4.32
C LYS A 108 11.26 10.74 5.39
N LYS A 109 10.89 11.84 6.05
CA LYS A 109 11.69 12.46 7.12
C LYS A 109 11.99 11.49 8.28
N ILE A 110 11.07 10.61 8.64
CA ILE A 110 11.29 9.62 9.71
C ILE A 110 12.17 8.49 9.20
N ARG A 111 11.95 8.03 7.95
CA ARG A 111 12.79 6.99 7.33
C ARG A 111 14.25 7.42 7.23
N GLU A 112 14.50 8.65 6.78
CA GLU A 112 15.84 9.25 6.66
C GLU A 112 16.56 9.43 8.01
N GLN A 113 15.82 9.45 9.13
CA GLN A 113 16.41 9.49 10.46
C GLN A 113 16.81 8.10 10.97
N CYS A 114 16.32 7.04 10.34
CA CYS A 114 16.63 5.66 10.69
C CYS A 114 17.67 5.03 9.77
N ASP A 115 17.84 5.58 8.57
CA ASP A 115 18.81 5.18 7.55
C ASP A 115 18.99 6.31 6.53
N ASP A 116 20.21 6.54 6.06
CA ASP A 116 20.59 7.72 5.26
C ASP A 116 19.90 7.79 3.89
N ASP A 117 19.42 6.65 3.37
CA ASP A 117 18.72 6.55 2.07
C ASP A 117 17.18 6.53 2.21
N GLY A 118 16.67 6.60 3.45
CA GLY A 118 15.25 6.45 3.74
C GLY A 118 14.71 5.05 3.40
N ALA A 119 15.57 4.04 3.25
CA ALA A 119 15.11 2.68 2.99
C ALA A 119 14.46 2.06 4.23
N TYR A 120 14.89 2.45 5.44
CA TYR A 120 14.35 1.92 6.68
C TYR A 120 12.85 2.23 6.89
N GLY A 121 12.05 1.22 7.21
CA GLY A 121 10.62 1.38 7.48
C GLY A 121 9.77 0.14 7.19
N TYR A 122 8.45 0.32 7.30
CA TYR A 122 7.46 -0.68 6.90
C TYR A 122 6.71 -0.19 5.67
N PHE A 123 6.60 -1.04 4.65
CA PHE A 123 6.00 -0.72 3.35
C PHE A 123 4.84 -1.67 3.12
N ILE A 124 3.61 -1.15 2.98
CA ILE A 124 2.41 -1.98 2.76
C ILE A 124 1.84 -1.69 1.39
N ASN A 125 1.86 -2.69 0.52
CA ASN A 125 1.44 -2.58 -0.87
C ASN A 125 0.03 -3.14 -1.07
N PHE A 126 -0.83 -2.35 -1.68
CA PHE A 126 -2.17 -2.74 -2.08
C PHE A 126 -2.31 -2.72 -3.59
N ILE A 127 -3.04 -3.70 -4.11
CA ILE A 127 -3.50 -3.77 -5.50
C ILE A 127 -5.00 -4.07 -5.51
N LYS A 128 -5.62 -3.99 -6.68
CA LYS A 128 -6.98 -4.46 -6.88
C LYS A 128 -6.96 -5.71 -7.75
N ILE A 129 -7.63 -6.77 -7.32
CA ILE A 129 -7.82 -8.01 -8.10
C ILE A 129 -9.33 -8.16 -8.32
N GLY A 130 -9.77 -7.99 -9.57
CA GLY A 130 -11.18 -7.70 -9.84
C GLY A 130 -11.64 -6.49 -9.02
N ASN A 131 -12.86 -6.51 -8.48
CA ASN A 131 -13.37 -5.41 -7.66
C ASN A 131 -12.89 -5.43 -6.19
N SER A 132 -11.99 -6.34 -5.82
CA SER A 132 -11.54 -6.49 -4.43
C SER A 132 -10.17 -5.85 -4.21
N LEU A 133 -10.10 -4.97 -3.22
CA LEU A 133 -8.85 -4.42 -2.72
C LEU A 133 -8.08 -5.50 -1.94
N LYS A 134 -6.79 -5.64 -2.22
CA LYS A 134 -5.94 -6.66 -1.63
C LYS A 134 -4.62 -6.08 -1.15
N LEU A 135 -4.25 -6.39 0.08
CA LEU A 135 -2.86 -6.29 0.51
C LEU A 135 -2.09 -7.39 -0.25
N SER A 136 -1.20 -6.92 -1.12
CA SER A 136 -0.49 -7.71 -2.12
C SER A 136 0.90 -8.13 -1.68
N ASP A 137 1.51 -7.34 -0.80
CA ASP A 137 2.85 -7.52 -0.29
C ASP A 137 3.09 -6.54 0.88
N PHE A 138 4.03 -6.87 1.74
CA PHE A 138 4.60 -5.91 2.68
C PHE A 138 6.08 -6.20 2.91
N THR A 139 6.83 -5.17 3.26
CA THR A 139 8.23 -5.30 3.65
C THR A 139 8.42 -4.61 4.99
N SER A 140 8.90 -5.36 5.98
CA SER A 140 9.31 -4.85 7.28
C SER A 140 10.83 -4.76 7.30
N LEU A 141 11.37 -3.54 7.33
CA LEU A 141 12.79 -3.29 7.56
C LEU A 141 13.06 -2.85 9.00
N PHE A 142 12.07 -3.00 9.86
CA PHE A 142 12.21 -2.74 11.28
C PHE A 142 12.87 -3.91 11.97
N VAL A 143 13.85 -3.60 12.82
CA VAL A 143 14.40 -4.55 13.79
C VAL A 143 13.67 -4.33 15.11
N ALA A 144 12.89 -5.32 15.54
CA ALA A 144 12.33 -5.35 16.89
C ALA A 144 13.41 -5.80 17.89
N LEU A 145 13.50 -5.14 19.03
CA LEU A 145 14.37 -5.48 20.14
C LEU A 145 13.61 -6.37 21.15
N ASP A 146 14.34 -7.02 22.05
CA ASP A 146 13.78 -7.94 23.05
C ASP A 146 12.72 -7.29 23.96
N ASP A 147 12.83 -5.97 24.18
CA ASP A 147 11.88 -5.19 24.98
C ASP A 147 10.63 -4.75 24.19
N GLY A 148 10.53 -5.16 22.92
CA GLY A 148 9.44 -4.81 22.02
C GLY A 148 9.54 -3.40 21.44
N THR A 149 10.64 -2.68 21.63
CA THR A 149 10.91 -1.44 20.89
C THR A 149 11.51 -1.74 19.51
N LEU A 150 11.54 -0.74 18.62
CA LEU A 150 12.26 -0.77 17.35
C LEU A 150 13.69 -0.26 17.56
N ALA A 151 14.66 -0.76 16.79
CA ALA A 151 16.04 -0.29 16.86
C ALA A 151 16.19 1.21 16.52
N CYS A 152 15.34 1.76 15.65
CA CYS A 152 15.32 3.18 15.36
C CYS A 152 14.44 3.96 16.36
N SER A 153 15.04 4.87 17.12
CA SER A 153 14.34 5.76 18.06
C SER A 153 13.30 6.64 17.39
N SER A 154 13.62 7.26 16.25
CA SER A 154 12.65 8.06 15.49
C SER A 154 11.44 7.24 15.03
N ALA A 155 11.64 5.98 14.64
CA ALA A 155 10.54 5.09 14.29
C ALA A 155 9.73 4.70 15.53
N ASN A 156 10.35 4.47 16.69
CA ASN A 156 9.63 4.25 17.95
C ASN A 156 8.75 5.43 18.30
N GLU A 157 9.32 6.63 18.33
CA GLU A 157 8.60 7.85 18.66
C GLU A 157 7.45 8.13 17.69
N PHE A 158 7.46 7.58 16.48
CA PHE A 158 6.41 7.80 15.49
C PHE A 158 5.36 6.69 15.47
N MET A 159 5.81 5.43 15.54
CA MET A 159 4.95 4.25 15.42
C MET A 159 4.37 3.81 16.76
N MET A 160 5.10 4.01 17.85
CA MET A 160 4.72 3.63 19.21
C MET A 160 4.22 4.80 20.04
N GLN A 161 3.83 5.93 19.41
CA GLN A 161 3.26 7.06 20.14
C GLN A 161 2.19 6.57 21.10
N LYS A 162 2.57 6.50 22.38
CA LYS A 162 1.64 6.62 23.47
C LYS A 162 1.04 7.99 23.24
N ASN A 163 -0.24 8.06 22.88
CA ASN A 163 -0.98 9.29 23.01
C ASN A 163 -0.79 9.70 24.48
N TYR A 164 0.13 10.62 24.75
CA TYR A 164 -0.08 11.53 25.86
C TYR A 164 -1.18 12.44 25.33
N GLU A 165 -2.41 12.10 25.72
CA GLU A 165 -3.57 12.97 25.59
C GLU A 165 -3.28 14.37 26.17
#